data_AF-A0A0N5B0Q3-F1
#
_entry.id   AF-A0A0N5B0Q3-F1
#
_cell.length_a   1.000
_cell.length_b   1.000
_cell.length_c   1.000
_cell.angle_alpha   90.00
_cell.angle_beta   90.00
_cell.angle_gamma   90.00
#
_symmetry.space_group_name_H-M   'P 1'
#
loop_
_entity.id
_entity.type
_entity.pdbx_description
1 polymer ?
#
loop_
_entity_poly.entity_id
_entity_poly.type
_entity_poly.pdbx_seq_one_letter_code
_entity_poly.pdbx_strand_id
1 'polypeptide(L)'
;MSSSSLCSATDICIDSENDCFPLHEALVVDIKRFANYADRLRQSLNPSTAVPDGESMCVSVHSALSMVSQSVRDLLVRYPIFKTSQVLLPAGQLVHNVKGKW
;
A
#
# COMPACT_ATOMS: atom_id res chain seq x y z
N MET A 1 -9.75 -22.06 33.31
CA MET A 1 -10.72 -21.52 32.33
C MET A 1 -9.99 -20.45 31.54
N SER A 2 -9.73 -20.70 30.27
CA SER A 2 -8.82 -19.91 29.43
C SER A 2 -9.47 -18.62 28.95
N SER A 3 -8.65 -17.57 28.94
CA SER A 3 -8.94 -16.21 28.53
C SER A 3 -9.33 -16.08 27.05
N SER A 4 -10.37 -15.30 26.77
CA SER A 4 -10.60 -14.70 25.45
C SER A 4 -10.92 -13.22 25.64
N SER A 5 -9.86 -12.43 25.88
CA SER A 5 -9.87 -10.99 25.63
C SER A 5 -9.95 -10.80 24.12
N LEU A 6 -11.15 -10.50 23.63
CA LEU A 6 -11.36 -10.04 22.25
C LEU A 6 -10.51 -8.79 22.05
N CYS A 7 -9.43 -8.93 21.28
CA CYS A 7 -8.59 -7.80 20.88
C CYS A 7 -9.50 -6.75 20.24
N SER A 8 -9.58 -5.58 20.89
CA SER A 8 -10.29 -4.40 20.43
C SER A 8 -9.87 -4.12 18.99
N ALA A 9 -10.77 -4.31 18.04
CA ALA A 9 -10.59 -3.79 16.69
C ALA A 9 -10.41 -2.27 16.85
N THR A 10 -9.26 -1.75 16.42
CA THR A 10 -9.01 -0.32 16.39
C THR A 10 -9.96 0.30 15.37
N ASP A 11 -11.10 0.80 15.86
CA ASP A 11 -12.00 1.68 15.13
C ASP A 11 -11.28 2.99 14.83
N ILE A 12 -10.74 3.12 13.62
CA ILE A 12 -10.28 4.40 13.09
C ILE A 12 -11.54 5.10 12.56
N CYS A 13 -12.22 5.82 13.45
CA CYS A 13 -13.35 6.67 13.08
C CYS A 13 -12.80 7.89 12.33
N ILE A 14 -12.91 7.87 10.99
CA ILE A 14 -12.70 9.06 10.18
C ILE A 14 -14.03 9.79 10.17
N ASP A 15 -14.04 10.94 10.85
CA ASP A 15 -15.19 11.82 11.03
C ASP A 15 -15.69 12.30 9.65
N SER A 16 -16.59 11.53 9.05
CA SER A 16 -17.39 11.90 7.88
C SER A 16 -18.77 11.31 8.13
N GLU A 17 -19.64 12.23 8.50
CA GLU A 17 -20.96 12.15 9.13
C GLU A 17 -22.05 11.29 8.47
N ASN A 18 -21.75 10.25 7.67
CA ASN A 18 -22.80 9.31 7.30
C ASN A 18 -22.43 7.89 6.88
N ASP A 19 -21.19 7.43 7.03
CA ASP A 19 -20.88 6.08 6.58
C ASP A 19 -19.74 5.46 7.40
N CYS A 20 -20.12 4.90 8.55
CA CYS A 20 -19.36 3.83 9.19
C CYS A 20 -19.46 2.58 8.29
N PHE A 21 -18.83 2.64 7.11
CA PHE A 21 -18.64 1.44 6.30
C PHE A 21 -17.74 0.53 7.11
N PRO A 22 -18.18 -0.68 7.54
CA PRO A 22 -17.24 -1.67 8.02
C PRO A 22 -16.17 -1.80 6.94
N LEU A 23 -14.88 -1.62 7.29
CA LEU A 23 -13.76 -1.73 6.35
C LEU A 23 -14.02 -2.94 5.46
N HIS A 24 -14.40 -2.66 4.21
CA HIS A 24 -14.99 -3.66 3.32
C HIS A 24 -14.03 -4.85 3.28
N GLU A 25 -14.50 -6.08 3.49
CA GLU A 25 -13.63 -7.26 3.62
C GLU A 25 -12.61 -7.35 2.48
N ALA A 26 -13.00 -6.97 1.26
CA ALA A 26 -12.09 -6.88 0.12
C ALA A 26 -10.92 -5.89 0.32
N LEU A 27 -11.12 -4.74 0.98
CA LEU A 27 -10.06 -3.79 1.31
C LEU A 27 -9.04 -4.43 2.26
N VAL A 28 -9.50 -5.14 3.28
CA VAL A 28 -8.62 -5.86 4.21
C VAL A 28 -7.82 -6.93 3.46
N VAL A 29 -8.47 -7.66 2.54
CA VAL A 29 -7.81 -8.66 1.68
C VAL A 29 -6.75 -8.01 0.78
N ASP A 30 -7.07 -6.88 0.16
CA ASP A 30 -6.14 -6.18 -0.73
C ASP A 30 -4.96 -5.57 0.02
N ILE A 31 -5.16 -5.03 1.22
CA ILE A 31 -4.09 -4.57 2.11
C ILE A 31 -3.18 -5.74 2.51
N LYS A 32 -3.76 -6.89 2.90
CA LYS A 32 -2.98 -8.10 3.22
C LYS A 32 -2.17 -8.58 2.03
N ARG A 33 -2.73 -8.53 0.82
CA ARG A 33 -2.03 -8.90 -0.42
C ARG A 33 -0.86 -7.95 -0.69
N PHE A 34 -1.06 -6.64 -0.58
CA PHE A 34 0.01 -5.65 -0.68
C PHE A 34 1.12 -5.92 0.34
N ALA A 35 0.78 -6.16 1.61
CA ALA A 35 1.74 -6.43 2.66
C ALA A 35 2.56 -7.71 2.38
N ASN A 36 1.93 -8.76 1.85
CA ASN A 36 2.64 -9.96 1.43
C ASN A 36 3.65 -9.68 0.31
N TYR A 37 3.26 -8.90 -0.71
CA TYR A 37 4.18 -8.52 -1.79
C TYR A 37 5.34 -7.65 -1.30
N ALA A 38 5.08 -6.74 -0.36
CA ALA A 38 6.12 -5.92 0.26
C ALA A 38 7.11 -6.77 1.05
N ASP A 39 6.63 -7.77 1.80
CA ASP A 39 7.51 -8.71 2.51
C ASP A 39 8.34 -9.56 1.55
N ARG A 40 7.74 -10.04 0.44
CA ARG A 40 8.48 -10.74 -0.62
C ARG A 40 9.57 -9.86 -1.24
N LEU A 41 9.29 -8.59 -1.51
CA LEU A 41 10.30 -7.65 -2.00
C LEU A 41 11.43 -7.46 -0.98
N ARG A 42 11.09 -7.33 0.31
CA ARG A 42 12.09 -7.23 1.38
C ARG A 42 12.98 -8.47 1.43
N GLN A 43 12.40 -9.66 1.27
CA GLN A 43 13.15 -10.92 1.22
C GLN A 43 14.05 -10.99 -0.01
N SER A 44 13.55 -10.65 -1.20
CA SER A 44 14.36 -10.63 -2.44
C SER A 44 15.53 -9.65 -2.39
N LEU A 45 15.44 -8.61 -1.56
CA LEU A 45 16.53 -7.64 -1.33
C LEU A 45 17.51 -8.09 -0.24
N ASN A 46 17.20 -9.16 0.50
CA ASN A 46 18.07 -9.64 1.56
C ASN A 46 19.26 -10.39 0.95
N PRO A 47 20.51 -9.91 1.11
CA PRO A 47 21.68 -10.56 0.53
C PRO A 47 21.98 -11.93 1.17
N SER A 48 21.39 -12.24 2.32
CA SER A 48 21.56 -13.52 3.01
C SER A 48 20.58 -14.60 2.54
N THR A 49 19.57 -14.27 1.73
CA THR A 49 18.67 -15.29 1.17
C THR A 49 19.32 -15.95 -0.03
N ALA A 50 19.51 -17.27 0.04
CA ALA A 50 19.99 -18.05 -1.09
C ALA A 50 19.01 -17.91 -2.26
N VAL A 51 19.51 -17.40 -3.38
CA VAL A 51 18.73 -17.36 -4.62
C VAL A 51 18.67 -18.80 -5.16
N PRO A 52 17.48 -19.33 -5.47
CA PRO A 52 17.38 -20.68 -6.04
C PRO A 52 18.19 -20.78 -7.34
N ASP A 53 18.82 -21.93 -7.55
CA ASP A 53 19.68 -22.19 -8.70
C ASP A 53 18.96 -21.83 -10.01
N GLY A 54 19.54 -20.88 -10.76
CA GLY A 54 19.05 -20.46 -12.08
C GLY A 54 18.23 -19.17 -12.13
N GLU A 55 17.81 -18.59 -10.99
CA GLU A 55 17.20 -17.26 -10.97
C GLU A 55 18.23 -16.17 -10.64
N SER A 56 18.15 -15.04 -11.34
CA SER A 56 18.92 -13.85 -10.97
C SER A 56 18.17 -13.09 -9.89
N MET A 57 18.88 -12.64 -8.85
CA MET A 57 18.37 -11.72 -7.84
C MET A 57 17.64 -10.53 -8.46
N CYS A 58 18.16 -10.00 -9.58
CA CYS A 58 17.54 -8.89 -10.31
C CYS A 58 16.14 -9.23 -10.81
N VAL A 59 15.93 -10.45 -11.33
CA VAL A 59 14.62 -10.93 -11.81
C VAL A 59 13.64 -11.10 -10.64
N SER A 60 14.10 -11.67 -9.52
CA SER A 60 13.29 -11.82 -8.31
C SER A 60 12.86 -10.47 -7.74
N VAL A 61 13.79 -9.51 -7.62
CA VAL A 61 13.51 -8.15 -7.18
C VAL A 61 12.55 -7.44 -8.12
N HIS A 62 12.78 -7.52 -9.44
CA HIS A 62 11.93 -6.87 -10.44
C HIS A 62 10.48 -7.39 -10.40
N SER A 63 10.31 -8.71 -10.27
CA SER A 63 9.00 -9.34 -10.13
C SER A 63 8.29 -8.89 -8.86
N ALA A 64 8.98 -8.95 -7.71
CA ALA A 64 8.44 -8.52 -6.43
C ALA A 64 8.05 -7.03 -6.42
N LEU A 65 8.91 -6.17 -6.97
CA LEU A 65 8.64 -4.73 -7.09
C LEU A 65 7.45 -4.44 -8.00
N SER A 66 7.29 -5.20 -9.09
CA SER A 66 6.16 -5.07 -10.01
C SER A 66 4.83 -5.45 -9.34
N MET A 67 4.82 -6.52 -8.54
CA MET A 67 3.64 -6.92 -7.76
C MET A 67 3.26 -5.88 -6.71
N VAL A 68 4.25 -5.34 -5.98
CA VAL A 68 4.02 -4.24 -5.01
C VAL A 68 3.41 -3.04 -5.73
N SER A 69 4.05 -2.58 -6.82
CA SER A 69 3.60 -1.41 -7.59
C SER A 69 2.18 -1.59 -8.14
N GLN A 70 1.87 -2.78 -8.65
CA GLN A 70 0.52 -3.08 -9.13
C GLN A 70 -0.50 -3.05 -8.00
N SER A 71 -0.21 -3.72 -6.88
CA SER A 71 -1.15 -3.77 -5.75
C SER A 71 -1.41 -2.39 -5.13
N VAL A 72 -0.40 -1.50 -5.08
CA VAL A 72 -0.59 -0.10 -4.66
C VAL A 72 -1.49 0.65 -5.63
N ARG A 73 -1.25 0.53 -6.94
CA ARG A 73 -2.11 1.17 -7.95
C ARG A 73 -3.55 0.70 -7.81
N ASP A 74 -3.76 -0.60 -7.64
CA ASP A 74 -5.08 -1.18 -7.45
C ASP A 74 -5.78 -0.61 -6.21
N LEU A 75 -5.06 -0.48 -5.08
CA LEU A 75 -5.59 0.14 -3.86
C LEU A 75 -6.03 1.59 -4.11
N LEU A 76 -5.17 2.39 -4.75
CA LEU A 76 -5.43 3.82 -5.04
C LEU A 76 -6.61 4.03 -6.01
N VAL A 77 -6.76 3.13 -6.99
CA VAL A 77 -7.84 3.21 -7.99
C VAL A 77 -9.16 2.72 -7.41
N ARG A 78 -9.13 1.58 -6.70
CA ARG A 78 -10.33 0.87 -6.23
C ARG A 78 -10.95 1.52 -5.00
N TYR A 79 -10.16 2.14 -4.13
CA TYR A 79 -10.65 2.70 -2.87
C TYR A 79 -10.46 4.22 -2.83
N PRO A 80 -11.56 4.99 -2.96
CA PRO A 80 -11.52 6.45 -2.87
C PRO A 80 -10.93 6.99 -1.57
N ILE A 81 -10.96 6.22 -0.48
CA ILE A 81 -10.33 6.58 0.80
C ILE A 81 -8.83 6.85 0.68
N PHE A 82 -8.15 6.23 -0.29
CA PHE A 82 -6.73 6.50 -0.57
C PHE A 82 -6.50 7.57 -1.63
N LYS A 83 -7.55 8.09 -2.27
CA LYS A 83 -7.43 9.25 -3.14
C LYS A 83 -7.17 10.45 -2.24
N THR A 84 -5.93 10.91 -2.21
CA THR A 84 -5.64 12.21 -1.62
C THR A 84 -6.25 13.26 -2.55
N SER A 85 -7.40 13.83 -2.18
CA SER A 85 -8.06 14.92 -2.93
C SER A 85 -7.18 16.18 -3.10
N GLN A 86 -5.92 16.18 -2.63
CA GLN A 86 -5.02 17.33 -2.67
C GLN A 86 -3.56 17.06 -3.08
N VAL A 87 -3.13 15.84 -3.46
CA VAL A 87 -1.68 15.61 -3.74
C VAL A 87 -1.41 14.84 -5.01
N LEU A 88 -2.03 15.27 -6.10
CA LEU A 88 -1.42 15.22 -7.42
C LEU A 88 -1.70 16.55 -8.10
N LEU A 89 -1.11 17.63 -7.59
CA LEU A 89 -0.94 18.81 -8.42
C LEU A 89 -0.22 18.33 -9.69
N PRO A 90 -0.81 18.50 -10.89
CA PRO A 90 -0.09 18.25 -12.12
C PRO A 90 1.27 18.95 -12.02
N ALA A 91 2.35 18.34 -12.49
CA ALA A 91 3.69 18.94 -12.37
C ALA A 91 3.74 20.42 -12.85
N GLY A 92 2.88 20.79 -13.81
CA GLY A 92 2.68 22.18 -14.24
C GLY A 92 2.19 23.15 -13.14
N GLN A 93 1.34 22.70 -12.20
CA GLN A 93 0.90 23.51 -11.07
C GLN A 93 1.95 23.62 -9.96
N LEU A 94 2.84 22.63 -9.80
CA LEU A 94 4.00 22.76 -8.93
C LEU A 94 4.92 23.88 -9.44
N VAL A 95 5.24 23.89 -10.74
CA VAL A 95 6.10 24.92 -11.35
C VAL A 95 5.52 26.33 -11.21
N HIS A 96 4.21 26.50 -11.37
CA HIS A 96 3.57 27.81 -11.27
C HIS A 96 3.63 28.41 -9.85
N ASN A 97 3.54 27.56 -8.81
CA ASN A 97 3.65 27.98 -7.42
C ASN A 97 5.07 28.37 -6.99
N VAL A 98 6.12 27.86 -7.67
CA VAL A 98 7.51 28.30 -7.42
C VAL A 98 7.87 29.53 -8.26
N LYS A 99 7.29 29.67 -9.46
CA LYS A 99 7.55 30.79 -10.38
C LYS A 99 6.88 32.10 -9.94
N GLY A 100 5.80 32.05 -9.16
CA GLY A 100 5.06 33.24 -8.69
C GLY A 100 5.62 33.93 -7.43
N LYS A 101 6.83 33.61 -6.98
CA LYS A 101 7.49 34.24 -5.82
C LYS A 101 8.82 34.96 -6.16
N TRP A 102 8.88 35.59 -7.34
CA TRP A 102 9.93 36.55 -7.68
C TRP A 102 9.30 37.77 -8.35
#